data_AF-A0A9P5X8L4-F1
#
_entry.id   AF-A0A9P5X8L4-F1
#
_cell.length_a   1.000
_cell.length_b   1.000
_cell.length_c   1.000
_cell.angle_alpha   90.00
_cell.angle_beta   90.00
_cell.angle_gamma   90.00
#
_symmetry.space_group_name_H-M   'P 1'
#
loop_
_entity.id
_entity.type
_entity.pdbx_description
1 polymer ?
#
loop_
_entity_poly.entity_id
_entity_poly.type
_entity_poly.pdbx_seq_one_letter_code
_entity_poly.pdbx_strand_id
1 'polypeptide(L)'
;MILDDNNQPIISGTTHPTRQDSTSTTSPPPPYESTGASAPLISDEKRHHEEPPAAFSRVSALSTQALTPFSPMTVLVEGSGRALDKGFSLSLPLSSEATHPFKQRDITDADWTRFMQDLRDRTAFPNSQKNSTFIIPIALGLGPGAFFISNAIKAKIRRKKLAHAIALINTWNQNFFGPRQVEIILMRGTRALTQSKSNYAKTQDVSQNNHSAESLSSSDSSSPSSPPDNESKGGCCGQPKIPMKLVVVAL
;
A
#
# COMPACT_ATOMS: atom_id res chain seq x y z
N MET A 1 -50.34 26.02 -6.26
CA MET A 1 -50.27 26.88 -5.07
C MET A 1 -51.25 26.35 -4.04
N ILE A 2 -50.84 25.31 -3.31
CA ILE A 2 -51.35 24.90 -2.00
C ILE A 2 -50.11 24.40 -1.24
N LEU A 3 -49.98 24.78 0.03
CA LEU A 3 -48.91 24.37 0.94
C LEU A 3 -49.49 23.42 1.99
N ASP A 4 -48.70 22.41 2.35
CA ASP A 4 -48.73 21.64 3.60
C ASP A 4 -47.26 21.15 3.75
N ASP A 5 -46.42 21.51 4.72
CA ASP A 5 -46.52 22.07 6.08
C ASP A 5 -46.99 21.10 7.18
N ASN A 6 -46.28 21.12 8.32
CA ASN A 6 -46.29 20.16 9.45
C ASN A 6 -45.91 18.70 9.10
N ASN A 7 -45.10 17.96 9.87
CA ASN A 7 -44.93 18.01 11.33
C ASN A 7 -43.61 17.31 11.78
N GLN A 8 -42.91 17.90 12.75
CA GLN A 8 -41.83 17.28 13.53
C GLN A 8 -42.23 17.42 15.01
N PRO A 9 -42.02 16.41 15.87
CA PRO A 9 -40.94 16.61 16.83
C PRO A 9 -40.19 15.34 17.33
N ILE A 10 -38.88 15.53 17.53
CA ILE A 10 -38.11 15.26 18.77
C ILE A 10 -38.51 14.02 19.60
N ILE A 11 -37.58 13.05 19.72
CA ILE A 11 -37.31 12.36 20.99
C ILE A 11 -35.81 12.26 21.22
N SER A 12 -35.32 12.84 22.32
CA SER A 12 -33.95 12.70 22.80
C SER A 12 -33.80 11.43 23.65
N GLY A 13 -32.73 10.65 23.44
CA GLY A 13 -32.48 9.39 24.16
C GLY A 13 -31.02 9.23 24.56
N THR A 14 -30.53 10.09 25.46
CA THR A 14 -29.18 9.95 26.05
C THR A 14 -29.25 9.03 27.27
N THR A 15 -28.59 7.87 27.21
CA THR A 15 -28.40 7.02 28.40
C THR A 15 -26.98 6.47 28.43
N HIS A 16 -26.15 7.05 29.31
CA HIS A 16 -24.86 6.52 29.73
C HIS A 16 -25.07 5.32 30.68
N PRO A 17 -24.20 4.30 30.63
CA PRO A 17 -23.90 3.49 31.80
C PRO A 17 -22.43 3.64 32.23
N THR A 18 -22.28 4.16 33.45
CA THR A 18 -21.49 3.57 34.55
C THR A 18 -20.08 3.06 34.24
N ARG A 19 -19.11 3.93 34.53
CA ARG A 19 -17.73 3.56 34.88
C ARG A 19 -17.71 2.82 36.22
N GLN A 20 -17.16 1.61 36.26
CA GLN A 20 -16.77 0.95 37.50
C GLN A 20 -15.25 1.12 37.71
N ASP A 21 -14.87 1.93 38.69
CA ASP A 21 -13.53 1.86 39.25
C ASP A 21 -13.43 0.60 40.13
N SER A 22 -12.29 -0.10 40.11
CA SER A 22 -12.00 -1.18 41.06
C SER A 22 -10.59 -1.03 41.58
N THR A 23 -10.49 -0.98 42.91
CA THR A 23 -9.30 -0.58 43.65
C THR A 23 -8.35 -1.74 43.92
N SER A 24 -7.06 -1.44 43.74
CA SER A 24 -5.92 -1.85 44.57
C SER A 24 -6.08 -3.11 45.45
N THR A 25 -5.34 -4.17 45.12
CA THR A 25 -4.86 -5.14 46.12
C THR A 25 -3.33 -5.19 46.06
N THR A 26 -2.69 -4.50 47.00
CA THR A 26 -1.25 -4.53 47.22
C THR A 26 -0.86 -5.82 47.92
N SER A 27 0.06 -6.59 47.35
CA SER A 27 0.77 -7.67 48.06
C SER A 27 2.25 -7.30 48.23
N PRO A 28 2.86 -7.59 49.39
CA PRO A 28 4.28 -7.30 49.64
C PRO A 28 5.20 -8.32 48.94
N PRO A 29 6.42 -7.92 48.54
CA PRO A 29 7.42 -8.84 48.01
C PRO A 29 8.12 -9.63 49.14
N PRO A 30 8.52 -10.90 48.90
CA PRO A 30 9.34 -11.68 49.83
C PRO A 30 10.83 -11.23 49.81
N PRO A 31 11.63 -11.62 50.81
CA PRO A 31 13.04 -11.22 50.91
C PRO A 31 13.94 -11.87 49.87
N TYR A 32 15.10 -11.25 49.71
CA TYR A 32 16.23 -11.68 48.90
C TYR A 32 16.84 -13.01 49.39
N GLU A 33 17.17 -13.91 48.47
CA GLU A 33 18.33 -14.80 48.61
C GLU A 33 19.17 -14.72 47.33
N SER A 34 20.47 -14.54 47.52
CA SER A 34 21.43 -14.28 46.45
C SER A 34 22.45 -15.41 46.40
N THR A 35 22.36 -16.30 45.41
CA THR A 35 23.48 -17.19 45.08
C THR A 35 23.46 -17.61 43.61
N GLY A 36 24.57 -17.36 42.89
CA GLY A 36 25.06 -18.29 41.88
C GLY A 36 24.79 -17.99 40.39
N ALA A 37 25.89 -17.98 39.63
CA ALA A 37 25.98 -18.27 38.19
C ALA A 37 25.17 -17.38 37.20
N SER A 38 25.83 -16.32 36.73
CA SER A 38 25.42 -15.58 35.52
C SER A 38 25.58 -16.42 34.24
N ALA A 39 24.57 -17.21 33.89
CA ALA A 39 24.36 -17.63 32.51
C ALA A 39 23.58 -16.52 31.77
N PRO A 40 23.95 -16.15 30.53
CA PRO A 40 23.14 -15.21 29.76
C PRO A 40 21.83 -15.92 29.37
N LEU A 41 20.75 -15.55 30.06
CA LEU A 41 19.40 -15.85 29.60
C LEU A 41 19.24 -15.23 28.21
N ILE A 42 19.27 -16.08 27.19
CA ILE A 42 18.86 -15.73 25.84
C ILE A 42 17.38 -15.39 25.96
N SER A 43 17.08 -14.10 26.10
CA SER A 43 15.71 -13.59 26.12
C SER A 43 14.99 -14.20 24.94
N ASP A 44 13.97 -15.01 25.25
CA ASP A 44 13.18 -15.74 24.26
C ASP A 44 12.62 -14.71 23.28
N GLU A 45 13.28 -14.58 22.13
CA GLU A 45 12.93 -13.62 21.10
C GLU A 45 11.65 -14.16 20.48
N LYS A 46 10.55 -13.85 21.16
CA LYS A 46 9.18 -14.16 20.80
C LYS A 46 8.94 -13.53 19.45
N ARG A 47 9.33 -14.27 18.42
CA ARG A 47 9.08 -13.96 17.01
C ARG A 47 7.58 -13.76 16.98
N HIS A 48 7.17 -12.50 16.83
CA HIS A 48 5.80 -12.18 16.53
C HIS A 48 5.56 -12.73 15.13
N HIS A 49 5.25 -14.04 15.09
CA HIS A 49 4.59 -14.68 13.99
C HIS A 49 3.29 -13.91 13.83
N GLU A 50 3.32 -12.94 12.93
CA GLU A 50 2.17 -12.20 12.46
C GLU A 50 1.22 -13.26 11.88
N GLU A 51 0.27 -13.70 12.72
CA GLU A 51 -0.67 -14.75 12.38
C GLU A 51 -1.37 -14.34 11.07
N PRO A 52 -1.45 -15.24 10.07
CA PRO A 52 -2.09 -14.89 8.81
C PRO A 52 -3.49 -14.33 9.08
N PRO A 53 -3.92 -13.26 8.38
CA PRO A 53 -5.25 -12.68 8.58
C PRO A 53 -6.32 -13.76 8.58
N ALA A 54 -7.23 -13.76 9.56
CA ALA A 54 -8.25 -14.81 9.72
C ALA A 54 -9.10 -15.05 8.45
N ALA A 55 -9.19 -14.05 7.57
CA ALA A 55 -9.75 -14.15 6.22
C ALA A 55 -9.11 -15.26 5.36
N PHE A 56 -7.82 -15.57 5.52
CA PHE A 56 -7.11 -16.59 4.76
C PHE A 56 -7.58 -18.01 5.12
N SER A 57 -8.13 -18.21 6.33
CA SER A 57 -8.68 -19.49 6.78
C SER A 57 -10.12 -19.75 6.30
N ARG A 58 -10.79 -18.75 5.71
CA ARG A 58 -12.15 -18.93 5.15
C ARG A 58 -12.11 -19.65 3.81
N VAL A 59 -12.57 -20.89 3.81
CA VAL A 59 -12.85 -21.69 2.61
C VAL A 59 -13.73 -20.89 1.65
N SER A 60 -13.27 -20.72 0.41
CA SER A 60 -14.05 -20.10 -0.66
C SER A 60 -15.21 -21.01 -1.04
N ALA A 61 -16.45 -20.54 -0.90
CA ALA A 61 -17.66 -21.30 -1.25
C ALA A 61 -17.82 -21.57 -2.76
N LEU A 62 -16.90 -21.08 -3.58
CA LEU A 62 -17.05 -20.91 -5.03
C LEU A 62 -16.22 -21.90 -5.86
N SER A 63 -15.56 -22.87 -5.21
CA SER A 63 -14.63 -23.79 -5.88
C SER A 63 -15.24 -24.66 -7.00
N THR A 64 -16.58 -24.71 -7.10
CA THR A 64 -17.31 -25.53 -8.09
C THR A 64 -18.18 -24.73 -9.06
N GLN A 65 -18.26 -23.40 -8.97
CA GLN A 65 -19.15 -22.58 -9.81
C GLN A 65 -18.37 -21.73 -10.80
N ALA A 66 -18.71 -21.83 -12.08
CA ALA A 66 -18.20 -20.94 -13.12
C ALA A 66 -18.79 -19.54 -12.92
N LEU A 67 -17.98 -18.57 -12.50
CA LEU A 67 -18.38 -17.19 -12.33
C LEU A 67 -18.18 -16.39 -13.62
N THR A 68 -19.09 -15.45 -13.88
CA THR A 68 -18.91 -14.47 -14.95
C THR A 68 -17.78 -13.50 -14.61
N PRO A 69 -16.88 -13.19 -15.56
CA PRO A 69 -15.93 -12.08 -15.40
C PRO A 69 -16.65 -10.75 -15.21
N PHE A 70 -16.10 -9.87 -14.38
CA PHE A 70 -16.60 -8.51 -14.14
C PHE A 70 -15.70 -7.46 -14.80
N SER A 71 -16.25 -6.28 -15.06
CA SER A 71 -15.49 -5.15 -15.61
C SER A 71 -14.41 -4.65 -14.62
N PRO A 72 -13.16 -4.41 -15.05
CA PRO A 72 -12.07 -3.96 -14.18
C PRO A 72 -12.43 -2.73 -13.34
N MET A 73 -12.39 -2.87 -12.02
CA MET A 73 -12.72 -1.79 -11.08
C MET A 73 -11.45 -1.07 -10.62
N THR A 74 -11.49 0.24 -10.39
CA THR A 74 -10.31 1.04 -10.01
C THR A 74 -10.48 1.69 -8.64
N VAL A 75 -9.43 1.64 -7.82
CA VAL A 75 -9.29 2.43 -6.59
C VAL A 75 -8.09 3.35 -6.73
N LEU A 76 -8.31 4.66 -6.62
CA LEU A 76 -7.25 5.65 -6.70
C LEU A 76 -6.41 5.64 -5.40
N VAL A 77 -5.09 5.79 -5.54
CA VAL A 77 -4.21 6.03 -4.39
C VAL A 77 -4.08 7.54 -4.21
N GLU A 78 -4.77 8.07 -3.19
CA GLU A 78 -4.89 9.49 -2.88
C GLU A 78 -3.56 10.17 -2.54
N GLY A 79 -3.57 11.51 -2.64
CA GLY A 79 -2.45 12.37 -2.27
C GLY A 79 -1.33 12.37 -3.30
N SER A 80 -0.14 11.91 -2.91
CA SER A 80 0.96 11.72 -3.85
C SER A 80 1.33 10.26 -3.92
N GLY A 81 1.55 9.72 -5.13
CA GLY A 81 2.10 8.37 -5.37
C GLY A 81 3.54 8.15 -4.82
N ARG A 82 3.94 8.97 -3.85
CA ARG A 82 5.16 8.92 -3.04
C ARG A 82 4.84 8.57 -1.58
N ALA A 83 3.56 8.52 -1.18
CA ALA A 83 3.04 8.31 0.17
C ALA A 83 1.98 7.19 0.18
N LEU A 84 2.43 5.96 -0.10
CA LEU A 84 1.57 4.76 -0.09
C LEU A 84 0.91 4.55 1.28
N ASP A 85 1.57 4.93 2.37
CA ASP A 85 1.09 4.82 3.75
C ASP A 85 -0.21 5.56 4.07
N LYS A 86 -0.64 6.52 3.22
CA LYS A 86 -1.83 7.34 3.48
C LYS A 86 -2.81 7.41 2.31
N GLY A 87 -2.42 6.95 1.11
CA GLY A 87 -3.24 7.13 -0.10
C GLY A 87 -4.31 6.07 -0.33
N PHE A 88 -4.28 4.93 0.36
CA PHE A 88 -5.23 3.85 0.11
C PHE A 88 -6.58 4.13 0.79
N SER A 89 -7.64 4.46 0.03
CA SER A 89 -9.01 4.56 0.58
C SER A 89 -9.49 3.21 1.13
N LEU A 90 -10.19 3.22 2.27
CA LEU A 90 -10.82 1.99 2.81
C LEU A 90 -12.15 1.65 2.11
N SER A 91 -12.69 2.55 1.28
CA SER A 91 -13.92 2.29 0.52
C SER A 91 -13.75 1.11 -0.44
N LEU A 92 -14.84 0.39 -0.69
CA LEU A 92 -14.91 -0.57 -1.80
C LEU A 92 -14.56 0.13 -3.15
N PRO A 93 -14.03 -0.62 -4.12
CA PRO A 93 -13.99 -0.15 -5.51
C PRO A 93 -15.40 0.15 -6.02
N LEU A 94 -15.51 1.12 -6.93
CA LEU A 94 -16.78 1.39 -7.62
C LEU A 94 -17.03 0.31 -8.68
N SER A 95 -18.26 -0.20 -8.71
CA SER A 95 -18.76 -1.16 -9.70
C SER A 95 -19.99 -0.61 -10.43
N SER A 96 -20.16 -0.98 -11.69
CA SER A 96 -21.36 -0.70 -12.49
C SER A 96 -22.40 -1.82 -12.44
N GLU A 97 -22.13 -2.91 -11.72
CA GLU A 97 -23.01 -4.09 -11.68
C GLU A 97 -24.07 -4.00 -10.58
N ALA A 98 -25.28 -4.50 -10.86
CA ALA A 98 -26.42 -4.46 -9.94
C ALA A 98 -26.18 -5.23 -8.62
N THR A 99 -25.26 -6.20 -8.62
CA THR A 99 -24.72 -6.82 -7.41
C THR A 99 -23.20 -6.69 -7.46
N HIS A 100 -22.61 -6.13 -6.41
CA HIS A 100 -21.17 -5.87 -6.37
C HIS A 100 -20.34 -7.17 -6.55
N PRO A 101 -19.34 -7.21 -7.45
CA PRO A 101 -18.58 -8.43 -7.78
C PRO A 101 -17.91 -9.11 -6.58
N PHE A 102 -17.60 -8.37 -5.52
CA PHE A 102 -17.06 -8.93 -4.27
C PHE A 102 -18.06 -9.83 -3.55
N LYS A 103 -19.35 -9.45 -3.53
CA LYS A 103 -20.41 -10.24 -2.88
C LYS A 103 -20.64 -11.56 -3.61
N GLN A 104 -20.56 -11.55 -4.94
CA GLN A 104 -20.56 -12.77 -5.77
C GLN A 104 -19.34 -13.66 -5.52
N ARG A 105 -18.26 -13.10 -4.97
CA ARG A 105 -16.94 -13.74 -4.81
C ARG A 105 -16.55 -14.04 -3.37
N ASP A 106 -17.50 -14.02 -2.44
CA ASP A 106 -17.25 -14.24 -1.00
C ASP A 106 -16.17 -13.28 -0.42
N ILE A 107 -16.08 -12.06 -0.95
CA ILE A 107 -15.25 -10.98 -0.42
C ILE A 107 -16.18 -10.02 0.32
N THR A 108 -15.98 -9.88 1.63
CA THR A 108 -16.75 -8.93 2.46
C THR A 108 -16.05 -7.58 2.56
N ASP A 109 -16.81 -6.55 2.91
CA ASP A 109 -16.31 -5.21 3.20
C ASP A 109 -15.25 -5.22 4.31
N ALA A 110 -15.36 -6.15 5.28
CA ALA A 110 -14.39 -6.36 6.34
C ALA A 110 -13.06 -6.95 5.81
N ASP A 111 -13.12 -7.91 4.89
CA ASP A 111 -11.91 -8.48 4.26
C ASP A 111 -11.18 -7.42 3.43
N TRP A 112 -11.93 -6.62 2.65
CA TRP A 112 -11.39 -5.51 1.87
C TRP A 112 -10.77 -4.43 2.77
N THR A 113 -11.50 -4.01 3.80
CA THR A 113 -11.02 -3.03 4.78
C THR A 113 -9.73 -3.52 5.45
N ARG A 114 -9.67 -4.81 5.82
CA ARG A 114 -8.48 -5.40 6.45
C ARG A 114 -7.29 -5.44 5.50
N PHE A 115 -7.48 -5.85 4.24
CA PHE A 115 -6.44 -5.78 3.21
C PHE A 115 -5.88 -4.36 3.06
N MET A 116 -6.75 -3.34 3.01
CA MET A 116 -6.33 -1.95 2.86
C MET A 116 -5.66 -1.39 4.13
N GLN A 117 -6.01 -1.88 5.32
CA GLN A 117 -5.29 -1.60 6.58
C GLN A 117 -3.89 -2.21 6.58
N ASP A 118 -3.76 -3.52 6.33
CA ASP A 118 -2.46 -4.22 6.24
C ASP A 118 -1.52 -3.52 5.23
N LEU A 119 -2.09 -3.01 4.12
CA LEU A 119 -1.35 -2.29 3.08
C LEU A 119 -0.89 -0.89 3.52
N ARG A 120 -1.70 -0.16 4.29
CA ARG A 120 -1.28 1.09 4.94
C ARG A 120 -0.16 0.82 5.95
N ASP A 121 -0.34 -0.15 6.84
CA ASP A 121 0.60 -0.44 7.92
C ASP A 121 1.95 -0.93 7.40
N ARG A 122 1.98 -1.91 6.49
CA ARG A 122 3.22 -2.41 5.88
C ARG A 122 3.93 -1.37 5.02
N THR A 123 3.24 -0.33 4.54
CA THR A 123 3.87 0.80 3.86
C THR A 123 4.21 1.97 4.79
N ALA A 124 3.67 2.02 6.01
CA ALA A 124 4.04 2.99 7.04
C ALA A 124 5.42 2.71 7.66
N PHE A 125 5.80 1.43 7.84
CA PHE A 125 6.97 1.00 8.63
C PHE A 125 8.19 0.41 7.87
N PRO A 126 8.76 1.03 6.81
CA PRO A 126 9.93 0.49 6.09
C PRO A 126 11.27 0.55 6.88
N ASN A 127 11.23 0.87 8.17
CA ASN A 127 12.36 1.25 9.02
C ASN A 127 12.68 0.26 10.16
N SER A 128 11.86 -0.76 10.41
CA SER A 128 11.94 -1.60 11.63
C SER A 128 12.95 -2.76 11.59
N GLN A 129 13.97 -2.72 10.73
CA GLN A 129 15.15 -3.56 10.93
C GLN A 129 15.97 -2.99 12.09
N LYS A 130 15.67 -3.47 13.31
CA LYS A 130 16.15 -2.98 14.62
C LYS A 130 17.68 -3.02 14.82
N ASN A 131 18.44 -3.55 13.87
CA ASN A 131 19.88 -3.81 13.99
C ASN A 131 20.73 -2.90 13.08
N SER A 132 20.16 -1.82 12.53
CA SER A 132 20.96 -0.81 11.82
C SER A 132 21.01 0.47 12.65
N THR A 133 22.13 0.64 13.35
CA THR A 133 22.58 1.89 13.96
C THR A 133 22.86 2.91 12.86
N PHE A 134 21.81 3.42 12.23
CA PHE A 134 21.90 4.57 11.33
C PHE A 134 22.08 5.82 12.19
N ILE A 135 23.27 5.92 12.78
CA ILE A 135 23.83 7.19 13.24
C ILE A 135 23.90 8.04 11.97
N ILE A 136 22.85 8.82 11.72
CA ILE A 136 22.92 9.93 10.78
C ILE A 136 23.97 10.84 11.41
N PRO A 137 25.14 11.05 10.78
CA PRO A 137 26.04 12.09 11.24
C PRO A 137 25.25 13.38 11.11
N ILE A 138 24.90 13.99 12.25
CA ILE A 138 24.29 15.31 12.23
C ILE A 138 25.37 16.22 11.64
N ALA A 139 25.19 16.57 10.37
CA ALA A 139 26.17 17.33 9.62
C ALA A 139 26.18 18.78 10.14
N LEU A 140 26.90 19.00 11.24
CA LEU A 140 27.46 20.27 11.65
C LEU A 140 28.42 20.73 10.54
N GLY A 141 27.86 21.34 9.50
CA GLY A 141 28.55 21.61 8.24
C GLY A 141 27.57 22.11 7.18
N LEU A 142 27.06 23.32 7.38
CA LEU A 142 26.14 23.99 6.45
C LEU A 142 26.83 24.26 5.10
N GLY A 143 26.54 23.43 4.11
CA GLY A 143 26.94 23.63 2.71
C GLY A 143 25.86 23.18 1.73
N PRO A 144 25.78 23.77 0.52
CA PRO A 144 24.70 23.51 -0.44
C PRO A 144 24.60 22.04 -0.89
N GLY A 145 25.65 21.23 -0.72
CA GLY A 145 25.64 19.79 -0.99
C GLY A 145 24.65 18.97 -0.14
N ALA A 146 24.23 19.47 1.03
CA ALA A 146 23.36 18.75 1.95
C ALA A 146 21.97 18.42 1.37
N PHE A 147 21.46 19.24 0.43
CA PHE A 147 20.14 19.04 -0.18
C PHE A 147 20.04 17.76 -1.03
N PHE A 148 21.12 17.37 -1.72
CA PHE A 148 21.11 16.20 -2.61
C PHE A 148 21.01 14.87 -1.86
N ILE A 149 21.68 14.76 -0.71
CA ILE A 149 21.68 13.58 0.16
C ILE A 149 20.25 13.25 0.63
N SER A 150 19.47 14.29 0.99
CA SER A 150 18.08 14.15 1.40
C SER A 150 17.20 13.48 0.33
N ASN A 151 17.42 13.80 -0.95
CA ASN A 151 16.61 13.28 -2.06
C ASN A 151 16.90 11.80 -2.34
N ALA A 152 18.16 11.38 -2.29
CA ALA A 152 18.55 9.98 -2.46
C ALA A 152 17.95 9.08 -1.37
N ILE A 153 17.99 9.54 -0.11
CA ILE A 153 17.39 8.84 1.04
C ILE A 153 15.86 8.73 0.87
N LYS A 154 15.19 9.84 0.54
CA LYS A 154 13.73 9.85 0.25
C LYS A 154 13.36 8.88 -0.88
N ALA A 155 14.17 8.79 -1.93
CA ALA A 155 13.96 7.84 -3.03
C ALA A 155 14.18 6.37 -2.61
N LYS A 156 15.17 6.08 -1.75
CA LYS A 156 15.40 4.75 -1.18
C LYS A 156 14.24 4.28 -0.30
N ILE A 157 13.72 5.15 0.57
CA ILE A 157 12.55 4.86 1.43
C ILE A 157 11.31 4.55 0.58
N ARG A 158 11.02 5.36 -0.45
CA ARG A 158 9.89 5.13 -1.35
C ARG A 158 9.98 3.79 -2.08
N ARG A 159 11.17 3.40 -2.57
CA ARG A 159 11.38 2.09 -3.20
C ARG A 159 11.14 0.95 -2.22
N LYS A 160 11.58 1.06 -0.96
CA LYS A 160 11.25 0.08 0.09
C LYS A 160 9.73 -0.02 0.33
N LYS A 161 9.04 1.11 0.55
CA LYS A 161 7.58 1.13 0.74
C LYS A 161 6.84 0.45 -0.43
N LEU A 162 7.26 0.74 -1.66
CA LEU A 162 6.69 0.11 -2.86
C LEU A 162 6.94 -1.40 -2.91
N ALA A 163 8.14 -1.87 -2.57
CA ALA A 163 8.44 -3.30 -2.50
C ALA A 163 7.59 -4.02 -1.45
N HIS A 164 7.38 -3.43 -0.27
CA HIS A 164 6.49 -3.97 0.76
C HIS A 164 5.02 -4.01 0.30
N ALA A 165 4.54 -2.98 -0.41
CA ALA A 165 3.20 -2.96 -1.00
C ALA A 165 3.01 -4.11 -2.01
N ILE A 166 3.95 -4.26 -2.96
CA ILE A 166 3.90 -5.31 -3.98
C ILE A 166 3.93 -6.70 -3.33
N ALA A 167 4.83 -6.93 -2.36
CA ALA A 167 4.92 -8.20 -1.66
C ALA A 167 3.63 -8.56 -0.91
N LEU A 168 3.00 -7.60 -0.22
CA LEU A 168 1.73 -7.82 0.46
C LEU A 168 0.61 -8.14 -0.54
N ILE A 169 0.48 -7.37 -1.62
CA ILE A 169 -0.56 -7.59 -2.63
C ILE A 169 -0.41 -8.97 -3.26
N ASN A 170 0.81 -9.40 -3.60
CA ASN A 170 1.06 -10.75 -4.09
C ASN A 170 0.65 -11.82 -3.06
N THR A 171 0.92 -11.60 -1.76
CA THR A 171 0.53 -12.52 -0.67
C THR A 171 -1.00 -12.62 -0.54
N TRP A 172 -1.72 -11.50 -0.58
CA TRP A 172 -3.20 -11.48 -0.54
C TRP A 172 -3.83 -12.07 -1.81
N ASN A 173 -3.26 -11.81 -2.99
CA ASN A 173 -3.68 -12.43 -4.24
C ASN A 173 -3.49 -13.96 -4.21
N GLN A 174 -2.38 -14.45 -3.63
CA GLN A 174 -2.11 -15.88 -3.53
C GLN A 174 -3.07 -16.58 -2.56
N ASN A 175 -3.28 -16.02 -1.37
CA ASN A 175 -3.95 -16.73 -0.27
C ASN A 175 -5.45 -16.43 -0.13
N PHE A 176 -5.94 -15.28 -0.63
CA PHE A 176 -7.32 -14.84 -0.39
C PHE A 176 -8.10 -14.53 -1.67
N PHE A 177 -7.59 -13.63 -2.52
CA PHE A 177 -8.32 -13.15 -3.70
C PHE A 177 -8.28 -14.15 -4.87
N GLY A 178 -7.15 -14.84 -5.09
CA GLY A 178 -6.99 -15.85 -6.13
C GLY A 178 -7.97 -17.02 -6.02
N PRO A 179 -8.13 -17.65 -4.83
CA PRO A 179 -9.19 -18.64 -4.56
C PRO A 179 -10.64 -18.13 -4.71
N ARG A 180 -10.81 -16.81 -4.89
CA ARG A 180 -12.09 -16.11 -5.12
C ARG A 180 -12.18 -15.53 -6.55
N GLN A 181 -11.28 -15.94 -7.45
CA GLN A 181 -11.21 -15.48 -8.85
C GLN A 181 -11.15 -13.95 -8.99
N VAL A 182 -10.37 -13.30 -8.12
CA VAL A 182 -10.01 -11.88 -8.15
C VAL A 182 -8.50 -11.71 -8.11
N GLU A 183 -7.99 -10.72 -8.82
CA GLU A 183 -6.61 -10.26 -8.72
C GLU A 183 -6.57 -8.76 -8.50
N ILE A 184 -5.77 -8.33 -7.50
CA ILE A 184 -5.50 -6.93 -7.21
C ILE A 184 -4.17 -6.55 -7.86
N ILE A 185 -4.17 -5.54 -8.73
CA ILE A 185 -3.02 -5.08 -9.49
C ILE A 185 -2.63 -3.67 -9.05
N LEU A 186 -1.41 -3.47 -8.56
CA LEU A 186 -0.89 -2.13 -8.32
C LEU A 186 -0.35 -1.54 -9.63
N MET A 187 -0.92 -0.43 -10.09
CA MET A 187 -0.51 0.26 -11.31
C MET A 187 0.07 1.64 -11.03
N ARG A 188 0.94 2.10 -11.93
CA ARG A 188 1.42 3.48 -12.02
C ARG A 188 1.27 3.95 -13.46
N GLY A 189 0.25 4.77 -13.70
CA GLY A 189 -0.23 5.04 -15.06
C GLY A 189 -0.84 3.77 -15.67
N THR A 190 -0.36 3.37 -16.85
CA THR A 190 -0.70 2.11 -17.53
C THR A 190 0.17 0.93 -17.10
N ARG A 191 1.33 1.17 -16.46
CA ARG A 191 2.26 0.10 -16.10
C ARG A 191 1.84 -0.62 -14.81
N ALA A 192 1.72 -1.95 -14.89
CA ALA A 192 1.57 -2.81 -13.71
C ALA A 192 2.91 -2.92 -12.93
N LEU A 193 2.81 -2.96 -11.60
CA LEU A 193 3.95 -3.08 -10.67
C LEU A 193 3.94 -4.38 -9.87
N THR A 194 2.77 -4.99 -9.69
CA THR A 194 2.60 -6.34 -9.14
C THR A 194 2.69 -7.40 -10.25
N GLN A 195 2.99 -8.64 -9.86
CA GLN A 195 2.82 -9.77 -10.78
C GLN A 195 1.31 -9.97 -11.01
N SER A 196 0.93 -10.19 -12.26
CA SER A 196 -0.46 -10.40 -12.68
C SER A 196 -0.56 -11.64 -13.54
N LYS A 197 -1.52 -12.51 -13.22
CA LYS A 197 -1.92 -13.68 -14.02
C LYS A 197 -2.93 -13.30 -15.10
N SER A 198 -3.69 -12.22 -14.88
CA SER A 198 -4.68 -11.73 -15.84
C SER A 198 -4.03 -11.20 -17.12
N ASN A 199 -4.74 -11.32 -18.25
CA ASN A 199 -4.34 -10.68 -19.50
C ASN A 199 -4.41 -9.13 -19.44
N TYR A 200 -5.11 -8.56 -18.46
CA TYR A 200 -5.32 -7.11 -18.34
C TYR A 200 -4.00 -6.32 -18.23
N ALA A 201 -3.06 -6.81 -17.40
CA ALA A 201 -1.74 -6.19 -17.26
C ALA A 201 -0.93 -6.24 -18.56
N LYS A 202 -1.06 -7.32 -19.34
CA LYS A 202 -0.34 -7.53 -20.61
C LYS A 202 -0.83 -6.56 -21.70
N THR A 203 -2.13 -6.33 -21.80
CA THR A 203 -2.73 -5.41 -22.79
C THR A 203 -2.35 -3.95 -22.54
N GLN A 204 -2.22 -3.54 -21.27
CA GLN A 204 -1.89 -2.15 -20.92
C GLN A 204 -0.43 -1.76 -21.22
N ASP A 205 0.50 -2.71 -21.21
CA ASP A 205 1.92 -2.46 -21.51
C ASP A 205 2.16 -2.28 -23.03
N VAL A 206 1.49 -3.10 -23.86
CA VAL A 206 1.58 -3.04 -25.33
C VAL A 206 1.13 -1.69 -25.89
N SER A 207 0.14 -1.04 -25.27
CA SER A 207 -0.38 0.26 -25.73
C SER A 207 0.61 1.42 -25.62
N GLN A 208 1.74 1.28 -24.90
CA GLN A 208 2.77 2.33 -24.83
C GLN A 208 3.85 2.21 -25.93
N ASN A 209 4.12 1.03 -26.46
CA ASN A 209 5.19 0.84 -27.45
C ASN A 209 4.83 1.35 -28.85
N ASN A 210 3.54 1.56 -29.15
CA ASN A 210 3.07 1.98 -30.47
C ASN A 210 3.22 3.51 -30.73
N HIS A 211 3.82 4.28 -29.82
CA HIS A 211 4.12 5.70 -30.00
C HIS A 211 5.62 6.00 -30.18
N SER A 212 6.41 5.03 -30.67
CA SER A 212 7.85 5.22 -30.94
C SER A 212 8.33 4.54 -32.22
N ALA A 213 7.42 4.28 -33.17
CA ALA A 213 7.70 3.56 -34.41
C ALA A 213 7.42 4.38 -35.69
N GLU A 214 7.72 5.69 -35.67
CA GLU A 214 7.76 6.53 -36.89
C GLU A 214 9.04 7.35 -36.93
N SER A 215 10.08 6.82 -37.60
CA SER A 215 11.16 7.54 -38.32
C SER A 215 12.36 6.64 -38.64
N LEU A 216 12.19 5.64 -39.52
CA LEU A 216 13.31 5.12 -40.30
C LEU A 216 13.44 5.94 -41.58
N SER A 217 14.17 7.05 -41.50
CA SER A 217 14.64 7.81 -42.68
C SER A 217 16.15 7.97 -42.58
N SER A 218 16.86 7.16 -43.35
CA SER A 218 18.32 7.18 -43.48
C SER A 218 18.79 8.34 -44.36
N SER A 219 19.72 9.16 -43.87
CA SER A 219 20.56 10.03 -44.69
C SER A 219 21.87 10.35 -43.95
N ASP A 220 22.99 10.25 -44.65
CA ASP A 220 24.34 10.43 -44.12
C ASP A 220 24.74 11.90 -43.91
N SER A 221 25.67 12.12 -42.97
CA SER A 221 27.03 12.64 -43.27
C SER A 221 27.61 13.65 -42.25
N SER A 222 28.93 13.52 -42.05
CA SER A 222 29.89 14.58 -41.65
C SER A 222 29.90 15.09 -40.19
N SER A 223 30.98 14.79 -39.47
CA SER A 223 31.46 15.55 -38.29
C SER A 223 32.05 16.91 -38.72
N PRO A 224 32.13 17.93 -37.83
CA PRO A 224 33.36 18.05 -37.00
C PRO A 224 33.24 18.77 -35.63
N SER A 225 34.28 18.58 -34.81
CA SER A 225 34.89 19.50 -33.80
C SER A 225 34.10 20.12 -32.63
N SER A 226 34.62 19.93 -31.41
CA SER A 226 34.37 20.66 -30.15
C SER A 226 35.08 22.04 -30.13
N PRO A 227 35.05 22.88 -29.06
CA PRO A 227 34.30 22.87 -27.78
C PRO A 227 33.45 24.19 -27.66
N PRO A 228 33.13 24.84 -26.50
CA PRO A 228 33.26 24.48 -25.08
C PRO A 228 32.02 24.76 -24.18
N ASP A 229 32.17 24.43 -22.89
CA ASP A 229 31.66 25.08 -21.67
C ASP A 229 30.45 26.04 -21.79
N ASN A 230 29.23 25.52 -21.54
CA ASN A 230 28.10 26.36 -21.17
C ASN A 230 27.42 25.82 -19.91
N GLU A 231 27.25 26.70 -18.92
CA GLU A 231 26.63 26.44 -17.62
C GLU A 231 25.11 26.24 -17.78
N SER A 232 24.73 25.15 -18.45
CA SER A 232 23.34 24.78 -18.64
C SER A 232 22.73 24.42 -17.29
N LYS A 233 22.09 25.42 -16.66
CA LYS A 233 21.09 25.26 -15.61
C LYS A 233 19.87 24.55 -16.20
N GLY A 234 20.07 23.28 -16.57
CA GLY A 234 19.03 22.33 -16.91
C GLY A 234 18.16 22.13 -15.68
N GLY A 235 17.18 23.03 -15.49
CA GLY A 235 16.20 22.97 -14.42
C GLY A 235 15.54 21.60 -14.48
N CYS A 236 15.91 20.73 -13.54
CA CYS A 236 15.65 19.30 -13.63
C CYS A 236 14.16 19.06 -13.86
N CYS A 237 13.81 18.70 -15.10
CA CYS A 237 12.44 18.64 -15.58
C CYS A 237 11.60 17.86 -14.57
N GLY A 238 10.63 18.54 -13.96
CA GLY A 238 9.84 18.01 -12.85
C GLY A 238 9.00 16.83 -13.32
N GLN A 239 9.60 15.64 -13.33
CA GLN A 239 9.05 14.41 -13.90
C GLN A 239 7.57 14.27 -13.50
N PRO A 240 6.64 14.20 -14.48
CA PRO A 240 5.22 14.31 -14.22
C PRO A 240 4.80 13.28 -13.18
N LYS A 241 3.97 13.74 -12.23
CA LYS A 241 3.56 12.98 -11.05
C LYS A 241 2.51 11.94 -11.45
N ILE A 242 2.95 10.89 -12.16
CA ILE A 242 2.10 9.77 -12.58
C ILE A 242 1.39 9.20 -11.35
N PRO A 243 0.04 9.20 -11.29
CA PRO A 243 -0.71 8.68 -10.16
C PRO A 243 -0.57 7.16 -10.07
N MET A 244 -0.77 6.66 -8.85
CA MET A 244 -0.86 5.22 -8.59
C MET A 244 -2.32 4.86 -8.34
N LYS A 245 -2.69 3.64 -8.74
CA LYS A 245 -4.03 3.10 -8.57
C LYS A 245 -3.95 1.60 -8.30
N LEU A 246 -4.88 1.06 -7.53
CA LEU A 246 -5.17 -0.37 -7.53
C LEU A 246 -6.22 -0.61 -8.62
N VAL A 247 -6.06 -1.67 -9.40
CA VAL A 247 -7.08 -2.17 -10.32
C VAL A 247 -7.44 -3.58 -9.90
N VAL A 248 -8.73 -3.86 -9.86
CA VAL A 248 -9.31 -5.13 -9.41
C VAL A 248 -9.94 -5.80 -10.62
N VAL A 249 -9.48 -7.00 -10.94
CA VAL A 249 -9.89 -7.75 -12.14
C VAL A 249 -10.36 -9.15 -11.78
N ALA A 250 -11.20 -9.73 -12.64
CA ALA A 250 -11.47 -11.17 -12.63
C ALA A 250 -10.23 -11.95 -13.10
N LEU A 251 -10.09 -13.17 -12.59
CA LEU A 251 -9.18 -14.19 -13.10
C LEU A 251 -9.93 -15.21 -13.97
#